data_AF-A0A2D7W0X0-F1
#
_entry.id   AF-A0A2D7W0X0-F1
#
_cell.length_a   1.000
_cell.length_b   1.000
_cell.length_c   1.000
_cell.angle_alpha   90.00
_cell.angle_beta   90.00
_cell.angle_gamma   90.00
#
_symmetry.space_group_name_H-M   'P 1'
#
loop_
_entity.id
_entity.type
_entity.pdbx_description
1 polymer ?
#
loop_
_entity_poly.entity_id
_entity_poly.type
_entity_poly.pdbx_seq_one_letter_code
_entity_poly.pdbx_strand_id
1 'polypeptide(L)'
;VEGSVSGEEILVGQVTVWGAKDVASEMPVHASQLYAMNIAALAGLLVKEGEFVVDLEDEVLDGCAVVHDGEVRNEAAQQALQGGA
;
A
#
# COMPACT_ATOMS: atom_id res chain seq x y z
N VAL A 1 12.38 -6.93 -15.16
CA VAL A 1 12.77 -6.48 -16.51
C VAL A 1 14.24 -6.79 -16.69
N GLU A 2 14.64 -7.40 -17.80
CA GLU A 2 16.04 -7.75 -18.05
C GLU A 2 16.91 -6.47 -17.99
N GLY A 3 17.94 -6.45 -17.13
CA GLY A 3 18.82 -5.29 -16.95
C GLY A 3 18.32 -4.17 -16.02
N SER A 4 17.17 -4.30 -15.35
CA SER A 4 16.74 -3.32 -14.32
C SER A 4 17.06 -3.85 -12.92
N VAL A 5 17.82 -3.07 -12.15
CA VAL A 5 18.21 -3.40 -10.76
C VAL A 5 17.65 -2.34 -9.82
N SER A 6 16.91 -2.76 -8.79
CA SER A 6 16.21 -1.85 -7.88
C SER A 6 17.18 -0.91 -7.15
N GLY A 7 16.97 0.39 -7.30
CA GLY A 7 17.78 1.46 -6.72
C GLY A 7 19.04 1.81 -7.52
N GLU A 8 19.25 1.21 -8.69
CA GLU A 8 20.46 1.44 -9.50
C GLU A 8 20.14 2.07 -10.85
N GLU A 9 21.09 2.89 -11.31
CA GLU A 9 21.18 3.31 -12.71
C GLU A 9 22.34 2.56 -13.37
N ILE A 10 22.03 1.72 -14.35
CA ILE A 10 23.06 0.94 -15.06
C ILE A 10 23.12 1.34 -16.53
N LEU A 11 24.33 1.35 -17.11
CA LEU A 11 24.52 1.62 -18.53
C LEU A 11 24.49 0.31 -19.32
N VAL A 12 23.57 0.19 -20.27
CA VAL A 12 23.50 -0.93 -21.22
C VAL A 12 23.75 -0.38 -22.62
N GLY A 13 24.98 -0.57 -23.12
CA GLY A 13 25.42 0.02 -24.38
C GLY A 13 25.49 1.55 -24.28
N GLN A 14 24.57 2.25 -24.95
CA GLN A 14 24.45 3.71 -24.94
C GLN A 14 23.20 4.21 -24.19
N VAL A 15 22.50 3.32 -23.48
CA VAL A 15 21.25 3.64 -22.76
C VAL A 15 21.44 3.47 -21.27
N THR A 16 21.00 4.45 -20.47
CA THR A 16 20.91 4.32 -19.02
C THR A 16 19.57 3.67 -18.66
N VAL A 17 19.62 2.57 -17.91
CA VAL A 17 18.46 1.90 -17.35
C VAL A 17 18.32 2.32 -15.89
N TRP A 18 17.26 3.04 -15.57
CA TRP A 18 16.93 3.46 -14.21
C TRP A 18 16.01 2.44 -13.55
N GLY A 19 16.54 1.63 -12.63
CA GLY A 19 15.76 0.71 -11.82
C GLY A 19 15.16 1.41 -10.60
N ALA A 20 14.39 2.47 -10.85
CA ALA A 20 13.85 3.38 -9.84
C ALA A 20 13.31 2.65 -8.59
N LYS A 21 13.68 3.14 -7.41
CA LYS A 21 13.22 2.64 -6.10
C LYS A 21 12.75 3.83 -5.27
N ASP A 22 11.62 3.66 -4.57
CA ASP A 22 11.05 4.68 -3.69
C ASP A 22 10.84 6.05 -4.36
N VAL A 23 10.45 6.06 -5.65
CA VAL A 23 10.33 7.27 -6.50
C VAL A 23 9.43 8.35 -5.88
N ALA A 24 8.38 7.96 -5.15
CA ALA A 24 7.51 8.90 -4.45
C ALA A 24 8.28 9.76 -3.42
N SER A 25 9.36 9.22 -2.83
CA SER A 25 10.23 9.92 -1.90
C SER A 25 11.06 11.02 -2.57
N GLU A 26 11.19 11.05 -3.90
CA GLU A 26 11.83 12.15 -4.64
C GLU A 26 10.94 13.40 -4.74
N MET A 27 9.61 13.23 -4.57
CA MET A 27 8.62 14.32 -4.48
C MET A 27 7.84 14.25 -3.17
N PRO A 28 8.51 14.33 -2.01
CA PRO A 28 7.95 13.92 -0.73
C PRO A 28 6.75 14.78 -0.31
N VAL A 29 6.75 16.07 -0.67
CA VAL A 29 5.64 16.99 -0.35
C VAL A 29 4.35 16.56 -1.05
N HIS A 30 4.40 16.34 -2.36
CA HIS A 30 3.24 15.96 -3.15
C HIS A 30 2.79 14.54 -2.85
N ALA A 31 3.73 13.60 -2.70
CA ALA A 31 3.44 12.24 -2.30
C ALA A 31 2.72 12.20 -0.95
N SER A 32 3.21 12.95 0.04
CA SER A 32 2.57 13.03 1.37
C SER A 32 1.18 13.65 1.30
N GLN A 33 0.99 14.70 0.50
CA GLN A 33 -0.31 15.35 0.33
C GLN A 33 -1.34 14.39 -0.27
N LEU A 34 -0.98 13.67 -1.34
CA LEU A 34 -1.84 12.67 -1.97
C LEU A 34 -2.17 11.52 -1.02
N TYR A 35 -1.16 11.02 -0.28
CA TYR A 35 -1.35 9.97 0.71
C TYR A 35 -2.26 10.41 1.86
N ALA A 36 -2.09 11.63 2.37
CA ALA A 36 -2.95 12.18 3.42
C ALA A 36 -4.41 12.33 2.98
N MET A 37 -4.66 12.68 1.72
CA MET A 37 -6.03 12.73 1.18
C MET A 37 -6.69 11.35 1.15
N ASN A 38 -5.93 10.30 0.79
CA ASN A 38 -6.43 8.92 0.85
C ASN A 38 -6.73 8.48 2.28
N ILE A 39 -5.84 8.80 3.24
CA ILE A 39 -6.08 8.52 4.67
C ILE A 39 -7.33 9.25 5.16
N ALA A 40 -7.49 10.53 4.82
CA ALA A 40 -8.64 11.32 5.24
C ALA A 40 -9.96 10.76 4.69
N ALA A 41 -9.95 10.30 3.43
CA ALA A 41 -11.10 9.63 2.83
C ALA A 41 -11.46 8.33 3.56
N LEU A 42 -10.47 7.48 3.84
CA LEU A 42 -10.66 6.24 4.60
C LEU A 42 -11.14 6.51 6.04
N ALA A 43 -10.57 7.51 6.71
CA ALA A 43 -11.00 7.94 8.04
C ALA A 43 -12.46 8.42 8.06
N GLY A 44 -12.93 9.03 6.97
CA GLY A 44 -14.33 9.40 6.80
C GLY A 44 -15.29 8.21 6.73
N LEU A 45 -14.81 7.03 6.31
CA LEU A 45 -15.60 5.78 6.35
C LEU A 45 -15.62 5.17 7.76
N LEU A 46 -14.51 5.32 8.51
CA LEU A 46 -14.33 4.78 9.85
C LEU A 46 -15.00 5.61 10.96
N VAL A 47 -15.23 6.91 10.73
CA VAL A 47 -15.82 7.79 11.73
C VAL A 47 -17.25 8.17 11.31
N LYS A 48 -18.23 7.58 11.98
CA LYS A 48 -19.66 7.85 11.77
C LYS A 48 -20.20 8.58 12.99
N GLU A 49 -20.75 9.78 12.79
CA GLU A 49 -21.33 10.62 13.86
C GLU A 49 -20.38 10.91 15.05
N GLY A 50 -19.07 10.92 14.80
CA GLY A 50 -18.05 11.15 15.83
C GLY A 50 -17.64 9.90 16.60
N GLU A 51 -18.23 8.74 16.28
CA GLU A 51 -17.85 7.45 16.82
C GLU A 51 -16.99 6.68 15.81
N PHE A 52 -16.05 5.90 16.34
CA PHE A 52 -15.23 5.01 15.54
C PHE A 52 -16.00 3.71 15.29
N VAL A 53 -16.36 3.46 14.04
CA VAL A 53 -17.18 2.33 13.60
C VAL A 53 -16.47 1.59 12.48
N VAL A 54 -16.10 0.34 12.73
CA VAL A 54 -15.56 -0.56 11.70
C VAL A 54 -16.71 -1.36 11.11
N ASP A 55 -17.20 -0.90 9.96
CA ASP A 55 -18.27 -1.53 9.22
C ASP A 55 -17.71 -2.44 8.14
N LEU A 56 -17.61 -3.74 8.43
CA LEU A 56 -17.06 -4.74 7.50
C LEU A 56 -18.05 -5.14 6.40
N GLU A 57 -19.27 -4.57 6.36
CA GLU A 57 -20.15 -4.67 5.20
C GLU A 57 -19.78 -3.64 4.12
N ASP A 58 -18.99 -2.61 4.47
CA ASP A 58 -18.40 -1.67 3.51
C ASP A 58 -17.22 -2.34 2.79
N GLU A 59 -17.34 -2.47 1.46
CA GLU A 59 -16.33 -3.14 0.63
C GLU A 59 -14.94 -2.51 0.71
N VAL A 60 -14.85 -1.18 0.95
CA VAL A 60 -13.57 -0.49 1.09
C VAL A 60 -12.93 -0.84 2.41
N LEU A 61 -13.71 -0.84 3.51
CA LEU A 61 -13.19 -1.19 4.83
C LEU A 61 -12.80 -2.67 4.92
N ASP A 62 -13.63 -3.57 4.39
CA ASP A 62 -13.34 -5.01 4.37
C ASP A 62 -12.11 -5.32 3.51
N GLY A 63 -12.02 -4.72 2.32
CA GLY A 63 -10.86 -4.88 1.43
C GLY A 63 -9.54 -4.34 2.02
N CYS A 64 -9.62 -3.32 2.88
CA CYS A 64 -8.44 -2.76 3.57
C CYS A 64 -8.05 -3.54 4.83
N ALA A 65 -8.97 -4.29 5.44
CA ALA A 65 -8.74 -4.98 6.70
C ALA A 65 -7.89 -6.25 6.51
N VAL A 66 -6.65 -6.22 6.97
CA VAL A 66 -5.79 -7.43 6.98
C VAL A 66 -6.17 -8.36 8.11
N VAL A 67 -6.43 -7.82 9.30
CA VAL A 67 -6.84 -8.54 10.52
C VAL A 67 -7.91 -7.74 11.25
N HIS A 68 -8.95 -8.41 11.73
CA HIS A 68 -9.96 -7.83 12.62
C HIS A 68 -10.36 -8.87 13.67
N ASP A 69 -10.44 -8.50 14.94
CA ASP A 69 -10.80 -9.38 16.06
C ASP A 69 -10.04 -10.73 16.11
N GLY A 70 -8.78 -10.72 15.70
CA GLY A 70 -7.92 -11.91 15.69
C GLY A 70 -8.11 -12.81 14.45
N GLU A 71 -9.05 -12.48 13.57
CA GLU A 71 -9.25 -13.18 12.30
C GLU A 71 -8.49 -12.47 11.18
N VAL A 72 -7.66 -13.22 10.45
CA VAL A 72 -7.02 -12.72 9.23
C VAL A 72 -8.08 -12.71 8.13
N ARG A 73 -8.40 -11.54 7.58
CA ARG A 73 -9.46 -11.39 6.56
C ARG A 73 -8.92 -11.34 5.14
N ASN A 74 -7.70 -10.84 4.99
CA ASN A 74 -7.06 -10.74 3.68
C ASN A 74 -6.52 -12.10 3.20
N GLU A 75 -7.02 -12.58 2.06
CA GLU A 75 -6.66 -13.87 1.49
C GLU A 75 -5.15 -14.01 1.21
N ALA A 76 -4.51 -12.97 0.69
CA ALA A 76 -3.07 -12.98 0.42
C ALA A 76 -2.25 -13.09 1.71
N ALA A 77 -2.68 -12.42 2.79
CA ALA A 77 -2.07 -12.55 4.10
C ALA A 77 -2.25 -13.95 4.71
N GLN A 78 -3.43 -14.56 4.56
CA GLN A 78 -3.65 -15.95 4.99
C GLN A 78 -2.71 -16.92 4.25
N GLN A 79 -2.59 -16.78 2.93
CA GLN A 79 -1.71 -17.63 2.11
C GLN A 79 -0.24 -17.44 2.49
N ALA A 80 0.21 -16.20 2.71
CA ALA A 80 1.58 -15.91 3.12
C ALA A 80 1.93 -16.53 4.48
N LEU A 81 0.98 -16.58 5.42
CA LEU A 81 1.17 -17.23 6.73
C LEU A 81 1.20 -18.76 6.63
N GLN A 82 0.47 -19.35 5.70
CA GLN A 82 0.43 -20.81 5.48
C GLN A 82 1.65 -21.32 4.69
N GLY A 83 2.23 -20.50 3.82
CA GLY A 83 3.41 -20.83 3.01
C GLY A 83 4.76 -20.71 3.74
N GLY A 84 4.76 -20.34 5.03
CA GLY A 84 5.95 -20.17 5.87
C GLY A 84 6.43 -21.42 6.61
N ALA A 85 6.07 -22.63 6.15
CA ALA A 85 6.49 -23.92 6.72
C ALA A 85 7.54 -24.62 5.85
#